data_AF-A0A352W5D6-F1
#
_entry.id   AF-A0A352W5D6-F1
#
_cell.length_a   1.000
_cell.length_b   1.000
_cell.length_c   1.000
_cell.angle_alpha   90.00
_cell.angle_beta   90.00
_cell.angle_gamma   90.00
#
_symmetry.space_group_name_H-M   'P 1'
#
loop_
_entity.id
_entity.type
_entity.pdbx_description
1 polymer ?
#
loop_
_entity_poly.entity_id
_entity_poly.type
_entity_poly.pdbx_seq_one_letter_code
_entity_poly.pdbx_strand_id
1 'polypeptide(L)' 'AVVILGGTFATLIPSGVTLLIELAVTVIAGLLVVCFIMLPVFLPATIRLMSKLAKPRFKSDITTD' A
#
# COMPACT_ATOMS: atom_id res chain seq x y z
N ALA A 1 4.12 -7.70 3.11
CA ALA A 1 4.07 -6.91 4.37
C ALA A 1 3.09 -7.51 5.39
N VAL A 2 1.83 -7.76 5.02
CA VAL A 2 0.79 -8.33 5.91
C VAL A 2 1.21 -9.61 6.61
N VAL A 3 1.80 -10.56 5.88
CA VAL A 3 2.14 -11.87 6.46
C VAL A 3 3.23 -11.75 7.55
N ILE A 4 4.27 -10.95 7.31
CA ILE A 4 5.39 -10.80 8.24
C ILE A 4 4.96 -9.98 9.47
N LEU A 5 4.40 -8.78 9.27
CA LEU A 5 3.96 -7.93 10.38
C LEU A 5 2.78 -8.56 11.13
N GLY A 6 1.79 -9.11 10.43
CA GLY A 6 0.65 -9.78 11.04
C GLY A 6 1.07 -10.98 11.90
N GLY A 7 2.04 -11.78 11.46
CA GLY A 7 2.57 -12.90 12.24
C GLY A 7 3.29 -12.46 13.52
N THR A 8 4.10 -11.41 13.44
CA THR A 8 4.81 -10.86 14.61
C THR A 8 3.87 -10.15 15.58
N PHE A 9 2.80 -9.50 15.10
CA PHE A 9 1.79 -8.91 15.97
C PHE A 9 0.82 -9.96 16.55
N ALA A 10 0.56 -11.07 15.84
CA ALA A 10 -0.27 -12.17 16.34
C ALA A 10 0.36 -12.85 17.56
N THR A 11 1.69 -12.88 17.67
CA THR A 11 2.38 -13.43 18.85
C THR A 11 2.33 -12.50 20.07
N LEU A 12 1.91 -11.24 19.90
CA LEU A 12 1.67 -10.30 21.00
C LEU A 12 0.29 -10.50 21.65
N ILE A 13 -0.60 -11.27 21.01
CA ILE A 13 -1.91 -11.59 21.59
C ILE A 13 -1.77 -12.27 22.98
N PRO A 14 -0.85 -13.23 23.20
CA PRO A 14 -0.62 -13.78 24.55
C PRO A 14 0.25 -12.92 25.49
N SER A 15 0.53 -11.63 25.22
CA SER A 15 1.59 -10.90 25.96
C SER A 15 1.23 -10.50 27.41
N GLY A 16 0.00 -10.74 27.88
CA GLY A 16 -0.43 -10.36 29.24
C GLY A 16 -0.60 -8.86 29.49
N VAL A 17 -0.42 -8.01 28.46
CA VAL A 17 -0.58 -6.56 28.53
C VAL A 17 -1.74 -6.14 27.64
N THR A 18 -2.78 -5.54 28.21
CA THR A 18 -4.01 -5.14 27.50
C THR A 18 -3.74 -4.20 26.34
N LEU A 19 -2.79 -3.26 26.49
CA LEU A 19 -2.46 -2.35 25.41
C LEU A 19 -1.86 -3.06 24.19
N LEU A 20 -1.02 -4.08 24.41
CA LEU A 20 -0.41 -4.85 23.31
C LEU A 20 -1.44 -5.64 22.53
N ILE A 21 -2.46 -6.19 23.20
CA ILE A 21 -3.52 -6.95 22.53
C ILE A 21 -4.38 -6.05 21.66
N GLU A 22 -4.74 -4.87 22.18
CA GLU A 22 -5.59 -3.91 21.50
C GLU A 22 -4.87 -3.33 20.27
N LEU A 23 -3.59 -3.01 20.43
CA LEU A 23 -2.75 -2.57 19.33
C LEU A 23 -2.57 -3.69 18.29
N ALA A 24 -2.28 -4.92 18.72
CA ALA A 24 -2.10 -6.06 17.82
C ALA A 24 -3.32 -6.32 16.94
N VAL A 25 -4.53 -6.34 17.52
CA VAL A 25 -5.77 -6.52 16.78
C VAL A 25 -6.04 -5.34 15.84
N THR A 26 -5.83 -4.12 16.30
CA THR A 26 -6.00 -2.91 15.49
C THR A 26 -5.05 -2.89 14.29
N VAL A 27 -3.79 -3.27 14.49
CA VAL A 27 -2.77 -3.35 13.45
C VAL A 27 -3.08 -4.48 12.47
N ILE A 28 -3.45 -5.67 12.93
CA ILE A 28 -3.83 -6.78 12.04
C ILE A 28 -5.03 -6.38 11.16
N ALA A 29 -6.08 -5.81 11.76
CA ALA A 29 -7.24 -5.32 11.01
C ALA A 29 -6.87 -4.20 10.03
N GLY A 30 -6.06 -3.23 10.49
CA GLY A 30 -5.55 -2.14 9.67
C GLY A 30 -4.71 -2.62 8.49
N LEU A 31 -3.86 -3.64 8.68
CA LEU A 31 -3.04 -4.20 7.61
C LEU A 31 -3.86 -4.94 6.56
N LEU A 32 -4.93 -5.63 6.95
CA LEU A 32 -5.86 -6.22 5.98
C LEU A 32 -6.49 -5.14 5.11
N VAL A 33 -7.00 -4.06 5.74
CA VAL A 33 -7.58 -2.93 5.01
C VAL A 33 -6.54 -2.24 4.13
N VAL A 34 -5.35 -1.93 4.64
CA VAL A 34 -4.27 -1.26 3.88
C VAL A 34 -3.83 -2.12 2.70
N CYS A 35 -3.65 -3.42 2.88
CA CYS A 35 -3.19 -4.28 1.80
C CYS A 35 -4.27 -4.50 0.74
N PHE A 36 -5.56 -4.49 1.12
CA PHE A 36 -6.66 -4.74 0.19
C PHE A 36 -7.19 -3.47 -0.49
N ILE A 37 -7.03 -2.30 0.12
CA ILE A 37 -7.51 -1.01 -0.42
C ILE A 37 -6.37 -0.12 -0.87
N MET A 38 -5.34 0.05 -0.04
CA MET A 38 -4.28 0.99 -0.35
C MET A 38 -3.35 0.45 -1.43
N LEU A 39 -2.96 -0.83 -1.39
CA LEU A 39 -2.10 -1.44 -2.40
C LEU A 39 -2.68 -1.37 -3.84
N PRO A 40 -3.94 -1.79 -4.11
CA PRO A 40 -4.48 -1.71 -5.46
C PRO A 40 -4.78 -0.29 -5.91
N VAL A 41 -4.77 0.72 -5.03
CA VAL A 41 -4.89 2.14 -5.40
C VAL A 41 -3.51 2.77 -5.62
N PHE A 42 -2.54 2.42 -4.79
CA PHE A 42 -1.19 2.98 -4.84
C PHE A 42 -0.41 2.49 -6.07
N LEU A 43 -0.60 1.23 -6.45
CA LEU A 43 0.02 0.65 -7.64
C LEU A 43 -0.42 1.35 -8.95
N PRO A 44 -1.73 1.51 -9.27
CA PRO A 44 -2.15 2.24 -10.46
C PRO A 44 -1.89 3.74 -10.37
N ALA A 45 -1.96 4.37 -9.18
CA ALA A 45 -1.61 5.77 -9.03
C ALA A 45 -0.15 6.05 -9.43
N THR A 46 0.76 5.18 -9.00
CA THR A 46 2.18 5.27 -9.35
C THR A 46 2.40 5.05 -10.85
N ILE A 47 1.73 4.05 -11.45
CA ILE A 47 1.83 3.77 -12.90
C ILE A 47 1.29 4.94 -13.73
N ARG A 48 0.16 5.54 -13.34
CA ARG A 48 -0.44 6.70 -14.01
C ARG A 48 0.48 7.91 -13.97
N LEU A 49 1.10 8.17 -12.83
CA LEU A 49 2.03 9.27 -12.66
C LEU A 49 3.29 9.07 -13.52
N MET A 50 3.90 7.89 -13.44
CA MET A 50 5.05 7.52 -14.26
C MET A 50 4.73 7.59 -15.76
N SER A 51 3.56 7.14 -16.20
CA SER A 51 3.17 7.20 -17.62
C SER A 51 2.99 8.63 -18.14
N LYS A 52 2.50 9.56 -17.31
CA LYS A 52 2.44 10.99 -17.68
C LYS A 52 3.81 11.65 -17.74
N LEU A 53 4.71 11.31 -16.82
CA LEU A 53 6.07 11.84 -16.82
C LEU A 53 6.95 11.21 -17.91
N ALA A 54 6.77 9.92 -18.19
CA ALA A 54 7.53 9.17 -19.18
C ALA A 54 7.06 9.37 -20.62
N LYS A 55 6.04 10.22 -20.88
CA LYS A 55 5.70 10.65 -22.22
C LYS A 55 6.57 11.88 -22.57
N PRO A 56 7.75 11.71 -23.20
CA PRO A 56 8.45 12.85 -23.76
C PRO A 56 7.49 13.55 -24.71
N ARG A 57 7.33 14.86 -24.53
CA ARG A 57 6.53 15.78 -25.35
C ARG A 57 7.16 15.95 -26.74
N PHE A 58 7.59 14.88 -27.39
CA PHE A 58 8.29 14.90 -28.68
C PHE A 58 7.39 14.43 -29.85
N LYS A 59 6.07 14.54 -29.71
CA LYS A 59 5.14 14.16 -30.77
C LYS A 59 3.99 15.14 -30.88
N SER A 60 4.32 16.37 -31.27
CA SER A 60 3.32 17.38 -31.68
C SER A 60 3.76 18.30 -32.82
N ASP A 61 4.97 18.16 -33.39
CA ASP A 61 5.46 19.13 -34.40
C ASP A 61 5.70 18.54 -35.81
N ILE A 62 5.26 17.30 -36.11
CA ILE A 62 5.57 16.61 -37.40
C ILE A 62 4.30 16.00 -38.07
N THR A 63 3.09 16.53 -37.81
CA THR A 63 1.85 16.13 -38.54
C THR A 63 0.86 17.30 -38.69
N THR A 64 1.43 18.47 -38.97
CA THR A 64 0.83 19.65 -39.60
C THR A 64 2.09 20.32 -40.14
N ASP A 65 2.49 20.21 -41.40
CA ASP A 65 1.78 20.27 -42.69
C ASP A 65 2.49 19.40 -43.74
#